data_AF-A0A2M6YQX3-F1
#
_entry.id   AF-A0A2M6YQX3-F1
#
_cell.length_a   1.000
_cell.length_b   1.000
_cell.length_c   1.000
_cell.angle_alpha   90.00
_cell.angle_beta   90.00
_cell.angle_gamma   90.00
#
_symmetry.space_group_name_H-M   'P 1'
#
loop_
_entity.id
_entity.type
_entity.pdbx_description
1 polymer ?
#
loop_
_entity_poly.entity_id
_entity_poly.type
_entity_poly.pdbx_seq_one_letter_code
_entity_poly.pdbx_strand_id
1 'polypeptide(L)'
;VLAKRAGITLQTYRPSQGEAEKEKIFEINHLASEFFHYLLLSHEIGKRALNYILQRGIAKNSLEQFKIGYSPPRWEELQKFLVRKKGYKAEELEKAGLVIPNTKYKIQDTRYYDRFRDRLMFPLSDHRGNIVGFAGRLLDPEVKEAKYVNTPETPVYHKSELLYPLQITKEDIKKEGRAVVVEGELDAISSYQAGIKSVVAIKGSALTELQSRLLKRFTENLILSLDSDAAGDMAARRGIETADSLGLNIKVVVLEKYKDPDEAAQKEPEYLKEQIEKAENVYDFYINSAFKRFNGRTAEEKKKIGQEVVPVLAKIEDEIVKDVYVKKLADRLGVNEESVILQIEKLKTKTSPVRGSTAEPVVQKQRRDILEEYYLALLFQTKKVIVLLDKEEKDLFYSPINLKLIEALTVYLSQAKKFSSQFFFKTLPAELKEAFDKLYLIDFGEKIEDEEWAEKERREIRTQLKITKVKEELQAACRKLKGEKAEDKEGKIREQIRFLTQELRKLELL
;
A
#
# COMPACT_ATOMS: atom_id res chain seq x y z
N VAL A 1 28.93 -1.70 31.73
CA VAL A 1 29.61 -1.03 32.89
C VAL A 1 29.07 0.40 33.15
N LEU A 2 28.60 1.14 32.14
CA LEU A 2 28.03 2.49 32.31
C LEU A 2 26.65 2.55 33.01
N ALA A 3 25.74 1.60 32.74
CA ALA A 3 24.39 1.59 33.35
C ALA A 3 24.39 1.41 34.89
N LYS A 4 25.37 0.70 35.44
CA LYS A 4 25.49 0.41 36.89
C LYS A 4 25.91 1.64 37.71
N ARG A 5 26.54 2.65 37.09
CA ARG A 5 26.97 3.89 37.76
C ARG A 5 25.88 4.98 37.79
N ALA A 6 24.81 4.83 37.02
CA ALA A 6 23.74 5.83 36.89
C ALA A 6 22.45 5.50 37.68
N GLY A 7 22.43 4.40 38.46
CA GLY A 7 21.23 3.97 39.20
C GLY A 7 20.06 3.51 38.32
N ILE A 8 20.29 3.31 37.01
CA ILE A 8 19.26 2.87 36.07
C ILE A 8 19.24 1.34 36.07
N THR A 9 18.18 0.78 36.65
CA THR A 9 17.85 -0.64 36.48
C THR A 9 17.52 -0.86 35.01
N LEU A 10 18.38 -1.56 34.27
CA LEU A 10 18.07 -2.02 32.92
C LEU A 10 16.86 -2.96 33.04
N GLN A 11 15.68 -2.46 32.68
CA GLN A 11 14.54 -3.33 32.44
C GLN A 11 14.95 -4.27 31.31
N THR A 12 14.98 -5.57 31.58
CA THR A 12 15.16 -6.59 30.55
C THR A 12 14.06 -6.42 29.51
N TYR A 13 14.39 -5.82 28.38
CA TYR A 13 13.50 -5.74 27.22
C TYR A 13 13.17 -7.17 26.80
N ARG A 14 11.91 -7.57 26.99
CA ARG A 14 11.36 -8.79 26.42
C ARG A 14 10.59 -8.35 25.17
N PRO A 15 11.09 -8.64 23.96
CA PRO A 15 10.33 -8.34 22.76
C PRO A 15 8.97 -9.01 22.84
N SER A 16 7.94 -8.30 22.40
CA SER A 16 6.62 -8.88 22.21
C SER A 16 6.70 -10.07 21.24
N GLN A 17 5.72 -10.97 21.29
CA GLN A 17 5.67 -12.13 20.39
C GLN A 17 5.74 -11.72 18.90
N GLY A 18 5.11 -10.59 18.55
CA GLY A 18 5.17 -10.03 17.20
C GLY A 18 6.55 -9.45 16.82
N GLU A 19 7.26 -8.83 17.76
CA GLU A 19 8.64 -8.35 17.50
C GLU A 19 9.61 -9.52 17.31
N ALA A 20 9.51 -10.55 18.16
CA ALA A 20 10.35 -11.75 18.03
C ALA A 20 10.09 -12.49 16.71
N GLU A 21 8.83 -12.54 16.25
CA GLU A 21 8.49 -13.11 14.94
C GLU A 21 9.10 -12.31 13.79
N LYS A 22 9.03 -10.97 13.83
CA LYS A 22 9.65 -10.11 12.80
C LYS A 22 11.17 -10.27 12.77
N GLU A 23 11.82 -10.27 13.92
CA GLU A 23 13.26 -10.53 14.03
C GLU A 23 13.65 -11.88 13.41
N LYS A 24 12.85 -12.93 13.68
CA LYS A 24 13.05 -14.25 13.10
C LYS A 24 12.93 -14.23 11.57
N ILE A 25 11.93 -13.52 11.03
CA ILE A 25 11.76 -13.40 9.56
C ILE A 25 12.93 -12.63 8.94
N PHE A 26 13.42 -11.55 9.58
CA PHE A 26 14.61 -10.83 9.09
C PHE A 26 15.86 -11.74 9.05
N GLU A 27 16.07 -12.56 10.08
CA GLU A 27 17.16 -13.53 10.14
C GLU A 27 17.07 -14.56 9.00
N ILE A 28 15.89 -15.13 8.79
CA ILE A 28 15.62 -16.10 7.72
C ILE A 28 15.86 -15.47 6.34
N ASN A 29 15.33 -14.27 6.10
CA ASN A 29 15.50 -13.55 4.84
C ASN A 29 16.97 -13.18 4.59
N HIS A 30 17.70 -12.78 5.63
CA HIS A 30 19.13 -12.51 5.51
C HIS A 30 19.90 -13.75 5.03
N LEU A 31 19.67 -14.91 5.67
CA LEU A 31 20.30 -16.17 5.28
C LEU A 31 19.89 -16.64 3.88
N ALA A 32 18.62 -16.45 3.50
CA ALA A 32 18.15 -16.75 2.15
C ALA A 32 18.84 -15.87 1.10
N SER A 33 19.03 -14.58 1.39
CA SER A 33 19.74 -13.65 0.52
C SER A 33 21.19 -14.07 0.30
N GLU A 34 21.92 -14.40 1.38
CA GLU A 34 23.30 -14.87 1.28
C GLU A 34 23.39 -16.21 0.52
N PHE A 35 22.43 -17.10 0.74
CA PHE A 35 22.32 -18.36 0.00
C PHE A 35 22.16 -18.13 -1.52
N PHE A 36 21.17 -17.32 -1.92
CA PHE A 36 20.94 -17.02 -3.34
C PHE A 36 22.11 -16.29 -3.98
N HIS A 37 22.71 -15.34 -3.27
CA HIS A 37 23.85 -14.56 -3.76
C HIS A 37 25.09 -15.46 -3.98
N TYR A 38 25.38 -16.34 -3.03
CA TYR A 38 26.42 -17.36 -3.18
C TYR A 38 26.16 -18.26 -4.39
N LEU A 39 24.92 -18.74 -4.57
CA LEU A 39 24.57 -19.58 -5.70
C LEU A 39 24.80 -18.89 -7.05
N LEU A 40 24.50 -17.59 -7.16
CA LEU A 40 24.72 -16.83 -8.39
C LEU A 40 26.22 -16.64 -8.70
N LEU A 41 27.00 -16.19 -7.71
CA LEU A 41 28.37 -15.75 -7.96
C LEU A 41 29.44 -16.85 -7.84
N SER A 42 29.20 -17.86 -7.01
CA SER A 42 30.23 -18.81 -6.59
C SER A 42 29.92 -20.26 -6.91
N HIS A 43 28.65 -20.63 -7.09
CA HIS A 43 28.25 -22.02 -7.36
C HIS A 43 28.06 -22.28 -8.86
N GLU A 44 28.42 -23.49 -9.31
CA GLU A 44 28.30 -23.87 -10.72
C GLU A 44 26.86 -23.77 -11.26
N ILE A 45 25.87 -24.11 -10.43
CA ILE A 45 24.44 -24.02 -10.79
C ILE A 45 24.00 -22.61 -11.22
N GLY A 46 24.68 -21.56 -10.74
CA GLY A 46 24.38 -20.17 -11.05
C GLY A 46 24.99 -19.67 -12.35
N LYS A 47 25.92 -20.40 -12.99
CA LYS A 47 26.64 -19.93 -14.19
C LYS A 47 25.71 -19.45 -15.29
N ARG A 48 24.61 -20.16 -15.54
CA ARG A 48 23.60 -19.76 -16.54
C ARG A 48 22.93 -18.43 -16.19
N ALA A 49 22.50 -18.27 -14.94
CA ALA A 49 21.86 -17.05 -14.45
C ALA A 49 22.84 -15.87 -14.43
N LEU A 50 24.09 -16.11 -14.06
CA LEU A 50 25.16 -15.12 -14.07
C LEU A 50 25.43 -14.62 -15.49
N ASN A 51 25.62 -15.53 -16.46
CA ASN A 51 25.81 -15.15 -17.86
C ASN A 51 24.62 -14.35 -18.39
N TYR A 52 23.40 -14.77 -18.06
CA TYR A 52 22.19 -14.07 -18.45
C TYR A 52 22.14 -12.62 -17.95
N ILE A 53 22.40 -12.39 -16.65
CA ILE A 53 22.29 -11.05 -16.06
C ILE A 53 23.44 -10.14 -16.50
N LEU A 54 24.64 -10.69 -16.74
CA LEU A 54 25.77 -9.97 -17.32
C LEU A 54 25.49 -9.58 -18.78
N GLN A 55 24.88 -10.46 -19.58
CA GLN A 55 24.46 -10.16 -20.96
C GLN A 55 23.36 -9.09 -21.03
N ARG A 56 22.56 -8.95 -19.97
CA ARG A 56 21.64 -7.81 -19.80
C ARG A 56 22.32 -6.51 -19.39
N GLY A 57 23.66 -6.50 -19.29
CA GLY A 57 24.44 -5.29 -18.99
C GLY A 57 24.45 -4.90 -17.51
N ILE A 58 24.08 -5.81 -16.61
CA ILE A 58 24.25 -5.59 -15.17
C ILE A 58 25.67 -6.04 -14.79
N ALA A 59 26.49 -5.10 -14.34
CA ALA A 59 27.88 -5.31 -14.00
C ALA A 59 28.03 -6.04 -12.65
N LYS A 60 29.17 -6.75 -12.48
CA LYS A 60 29.43 -7.58 -11.29
C LYS A 60 29.39 -6.80 -9.97
N ASN A 61 29.92 -5.57 -9.96
CA ASN A 61 29.85 -4.67 -8.81
C ASN A 61 28.40 -4.36 -8.41
N SER A 62 27.47 -4.25 -9.37
CA SER A 62 26.05 -4.10 -9.07
C SER A 62 25.43 -5.38 -8.55
N LEU A 63 25.84 -6.56 -9.05
CA LEU A 63 25.40 -7.83 -8.48
C LEU A 63 25.75 -7.91 -6.98
N GLU A 64 26.95 -7.46 -6.62
CA GLU A 64 27.44 -7.40 -5.23
C GLU A 64 26.72 -6.31 -4.41
N GLN A 65 26.66 -5.08 -4.92
CA GLN A 65 26.04 -3.93 -4.26
C GLN A 65 24.55 -4.17 -3.93
N PHE A 66 23.81 -4.77 -4.86
CA PHE A 66 22.38 -5.04 -4.72
C PHE A 66 22.09 -6.45 -4.20
N LYS A 67 23.14 -7.23 -3.87
CA LYS A 67 23.04 -8.62 -3.41
C LYS A 67 22.16 -9.50 -4.30
N ILE A 68 22.25 -9.32 -5.62
CA ILE A 68 21.48 -10.12 -6.59
C ILE A 68 21.89 -11.58 -6.44
N GLY A 69 20.91 -12.48 -6.44
CA GLY A 69 21.11 -13.91 -6.28
C GLY A 69 20.41 -14.74 -7.35
N TYR A 70 20.45 -16.06 -7.17
CA TYR A 70 19.79 -17.02 -8.04
C TYR A 70 19.12 -18.12 -7.22
N SER A 71 17.84 -18.38 -7.50
CA SER A 71 17.14 -19.55 -7.02
C SER A 71 17.15 -20.66 -8.08
N PRO A 72 17.68 -21.85 -7.80
CA PRO A 72 17.78 -22.94 -8.77
C PRO A 72 16.40 -23.52 -9.14
N PRO A 73 16.29 -24.33 -10.21
CA PRO A 73 15.02 -24.92 -10.65
C PRO A 73 14.51 -26.05 -9.73
N ARG A 74 15.18 -26.31 -8.61
CA ARG A 74 14.85 -27.41 -7.69
C ARG A 74 13.72 -27.00 -6.74
N TRP A 75 12.93 -27.97 -6.31
CA TRP A 75 11.72 -27.74 -5.52
C TRP A 75 11.98 -27.42 -4.03
N GLU A 76 13.14 -27.72 -3.48
CA GLU A 76 13.37 -27.73 -2.02
C GLU A 76 14.80 -27.30 -1.63
N GLU A 77 15.54 -26.63 -2.52
CA GLU A 77 16.95 -26.36 -2.27
C GLU A 77 17.13 -25.38 -1.10
N LEU A 78 16.38 -24.27 -1.11
CA LEU A 78 16.39 -23.28 -0.02
C LEU A 78 15.80 -23.87 1.26
N GLN A 79 14.65 -24.55 1.15
CA GLN A 79 13.99 -25.17 2.29
C GLN A 79 14.91 -26.18 2.99
N LYS A 80 15.63 -27.04 2.25
CA LYS A 80 16.59 -27.99 2.83
C LYS A 80 17.73 -27.29 3.54
N PHE A 81 18.27 -26.22 2.96
CA PHE A 81 19.31 -25.42 3.60
C PHE A 81 18.82 -24.83 4.93
N LEU A 82 17.70 -24.11 4.91
CA LEU A 82 17.19 -23.42 6.09
C LEU A 82 16.69 -24.38 7.19
N VAL A 83 16.01 -25.46 6.83
CA VAL A 83 15.49 -26.41 7.82
C VAL A 83 16.59 -27.35 8.30
N ARG A 84 17.30 -28.05 7.40
CA ARG A 84 18.25 -29.10 7.81
C ARG A 84 19.58 -28.55 8.30
N LYS A 85 20.05 -27.42 7.77
CA LYS A 85 21.36 -26.84 8.15
C LYS A 85 21.24 -25.69 9.14
N LYS A 86 20.17 -24.90 9.09
CA LYS A 86 19.98 -23.75 9.99
C LYS A 86 18.98 -23.99 11.12
N GLY A 87 18.21 -25.07 11.06
CA GLY A 87 17.34 -25.51 12.16
C GLY A 87 16.02 -24.74 12.29
N TYR A 88 15.60 -24.00 11.26
CA TYR A 88 14.29 -23.35 11.24
C TYR A 88 13.17 -24.35 10.96
N LYS A 89 11.95 -23.99 11.36
CA LYS A 89 10.74 -24.75 11.06
C LYS A 89 10.15 -24.31 9.72
N ALA A 90 9.54 -25.24 8.98
CA ALA A 90 8.99 -24.93 7.66
C ALA A 90 7.86 -23.87 7.72
N GLU A 91 7.11 -23.85 8.82
CA GLU A 91 6.08 -22.86 9.12
C GLU A 91 6.66 -21.44 9.28
N GLU A 92 7.90 -21.30 9.75
CA GLU A 92 8.59 -20.01 9.86
C GLU A 92 8.99 -19.49 8.47
N LEU A 93 9.42 -20.40 7.59
CA LEU A 93 9.73 -20.09 6.18
C LEU A 93 8.48 -19.71 5.39
N GLU A 94 7.34 -20.35 5.69
CA GLU A 94 6.05 -20.02 5.09
C GLU A 94 5.63 -18.60 5.46
N LYS A 95 5.75 -18.23 6.74
CA LYS A 95 5.49 -16.86 7.23
C LYS A 95 6.44 -15.82 6.63
N ALA A 96 7.69 -16.19 6.35
CA ALA A 96 8.62 -15.36 5.59
C ALA A 96 8.29 -15.29 4.08
N GLY A 97 7.31 -16.08 3.61
CA GLY A 97 6.88 -16.14 2.23
C GLY A 97 7.85 -16.88 1.29
N LEU A 98 8.78 -17.66 1.83
CA LEU A 98 9.83 -18.35 1.06
C LEU A 98 9.43 -19.73 0.54
N VAL A 99 8.45 -20.36 1.18
CA VAL A 99 7.92 -21.68 0.79
C VAL A 99 6.40 -21.63 0.60
N ILE A 100 5.86 -22.64 -0.07
CA ILE A 100 4.43 -22.85 -0.29
C ILE A 100 4.05 -24.23 0.26
N PRO A 101 2.96 -24.35 1.04
CA PRO A 101 2.48 -25.65 1.49
C PRO A 101 1.97 -26.49 0.32
N ASN A 102 2.27 -27.78 0.35
CA ASN A 102 1.77 -28.75 -0.63
C ASN A 102 0.38 -29.24 -0.20
N THR A 103 -0.66 -28.74 -0.87
CA THR A 103 -2.06 -29.09 -0.55
C THR A 103 -2.52 -30.44 -1.11
N LYS A 104 -1.72 -31.08 -1.98
CA LYS A 104 -2.11 -32.33 -2.68
C LYS A 104 -1.61 -33.63 -2.04
N TYR A 105 -0.55 -33.59 -1.23
CA TYR A 105 0.05 -34.81 -0.65
C TYR A 105 0.24 -34.66 0.87
N LYS A 106 -0.62 -35.33 1.65
CA LYS A 106 -0.60 -35.31 3.13
C LYS A 106 0.43 -36.29 3.76
N ILE A 107 1.19 -37.06 2.98
CA ILE A 107 2.06 -38.13 3.49
C ILE A 107 3.56 -37.77 3.36
N GLN A 108 4.10 -37.39 4.52
CA GLN A 108 5.40 -37.71 5.15
C GLN A 108 6.79 -37.20 4.67
N ASP A 109 7.02 -36.50 3.56
CA ASP A 109 8.36 -35.87 3.39
C ASP A 109 8.45 -34.51 2.67
N THR A 110 7.42 -34.10 1.90
CA THR A 110 7.47 -32.86 1.11
C THR A 110 6.22 -32.00 1.35
N ARG A 111 6.01 -31.60 2.61
CA ARG A 111 4.90 -30.72 3.03
C ARG A 111 5.01 -29.30 2.47
N TYR A 112 6.21 -28.87 2.07
CA TYR A 112 6.51 -27.52 1.59
C TYR A 112 7.47 -27.59 0.42
N TYR A 113 7.37 -26.63 -0.50
CA TYR A 113 8.32 -26.43 -1.60
C TYR A 113 8.71 -24.96 -1.74
N ASP A 114 9.89 -24.69 -2.28
CA ASP A 114 10.44 -23.36 -2.50
C ASP A 114 9.52 -22.54 -3.41
N ARG A 115 9.15 -21.33 -2.98
CA ARG A 115 8.32 -20.41 -3.78
C ARG A 115 9.02 -19.99 -5.07
N PHE A 116 10.28 -19.61 -4.94
CA PHE A 116 11.08 -19.10 -6.05
C PHE A 116 11.88 -20.24 -6.64
N ARG A 117 11.70 -20.49 -7.94
CA ARG A 117 12.41 -21.54 -8.68
C ARG A 117 12.80 -21.00 -10.03
N ASP A 118 14.02 -21.29 -10.42
CA ASP A 118 14.66 -20.86 -11.66
C ASP A 118 14.59 -19.35 -11.95
N ARG A 119 14.91 -18.54 -10.95
CA ARG A 119 14.73 -17.09 -10.98
C ARG A 119 15.96 -16.34 -10.50
N LEU A 120 16.27 -15.23 -11.15
CA LEU A 120 17.11 -14.20 -10.54
C LEU A 120 16.40 -13.62 -9.33
N MET A 121 17.13 -13.47 -8.24
CA MET A 121 16.61 -13.05 -6.96
C MET A 121 17.08 -11.64 -6.64
N PHE A 122 16.14 -10.73 -6.42
CA PHE A 122 16.38 -9.35 -5.99
C PHE A 122 15.93 -9.23 -4.54
N PRO A 123 16.85 -9.11 -3.57
CA PRO A 123 16.49 -8.91 -2.18
C PRO A 123 15.77 -7.57 -2.00
N LEU A 124 14.64 -7.60 -1.31
CA LEU A 124 13.83 -6.43 -1.01
C LEU A 124 14.14 -6.00 0.42
N SER A 125 14.60 -4.77 0.61
CA SER A 125 14.97 -4.27 1.94
C SER A 125 14.14 -3.07 2.36
N ASP A 126 13.83 -2.98 3.66
CA ASP A 126 13.26 -1.75 4.23
C ASP A 126 14.29 -0.60 4.18
N HIS A 127 13.86 0.64 4.44
CA HIS A 127 14.75 1.81 4.45
C HIS A 127 15.89 1.73 5.49
N ARG A 128 15.85 0.79 6.44
CA ARG A 128 16.89 0.54 7.44
C ARG A 128 17.90 -0.52 6.99
N GLY A 129 17.62 -1.24 5.90
CA GLY A 129 18.48 -2.28 5.33
C GLY A 129 18.11 -3.69 5.76
N ASN A 130 16.98 -3.90 6.46
CA ASN A 130 16.53 -5.25 6.79
C ASN A 130 15.91 -5.89 5.55
N ILE A 131 16.31 -7.12 5.21
CA ILE A 131 15.72 -7.85 4.09
C ILE A 131 14.34 -8.35 4.50
N VAL A 132 13.31 -7.86 3.82
CA VAL A 132 11.90 -8.12 4.14
C VAL A 132 11.26 -9.13 3.19
N GLY A 133 11.86 -9.36 2.03
CA GLY A 133 11.38 -10.34 1.05
C GLY A 133 12.24 -10.34 -0.20
N PHE A 134 11.70 -10.88 -1.28
CA PHE A 134 12.39 -11.04 -2.55
C PHE A 134 11.46 -10.78 -3.74
N ALA A 135 12.04 -10.29 -4.83
CA ALA A 135 11.46 -10.39 -6.16
C ALA A 135 12.25 -11.41 -6.97
N GLY A 136 11.54 -12.28 -7.68
CA GLY A 136 12.08 -13.38 -8.48
C GLY A 136 11.75 -13.19 -9.95
N ARG A 137 12.75 -12.91 -10.78
CA ARG A 137 12.58 -12.73 -12.22
C ARG A 137 12.94 -14.01 -12.97
N LEU A 138 12.04 -14.46 -13.83
CA LEU A 138 12.26 -15.63 -14.67
C LEU A 138 13.42 -15.38 -15.64
N LEU A 139 14.26 -16.39 -15.85
CA LEU A 139 15.38 -16.32 -16.80
C LEU A 139 14.89 -16.48 -18.24
N ASP A 140 14.02 -17.46 -18.45
CA ASP A 140 13.50 -17.85 -19.76
C ASP A 140 12.11 -17.24 -20.01
N PRO A 141 11.98 -16.31 -20.97
CA PRO A 141 10.70 -15.67 -21.28
C PRO A 141 9.71 -16.60 -22.01
N GLU A 142 10.14 -17.75 -22.53
CA GLU A 142 9.28 -18.69 -23.27
C GLU A 142 8.46 -19.58 -22.33
N VAL A 143 8.87 -19.71 -21.08
CA VAL A 143 8.14 -20.45 -20.05
C VAL A 143 6.85 -19.69 -19.71
N LYS A 144 5.71 -20.41 -19.75
CA LYS A 144 4.37 -19.89 -19.44
C LYS A 144 4.17 -19.66 -17.93
N GLU A 145 5.03 -18.84 -17.32
CA GLU A 145 4.94 -18.40 -15.94
C GLU A 145 5.03 -16.87 -15.86
N ALA A 146 4.65 -16.29 -14.72
CA ALA A 146 4.81 -14.86 -14.51
C ALA A 146 6.29 -14.44 -14.60
N LYS A 147 6.59 -13.42 -15.41
CA LYS A 147 7.93 -12.85 -15.59
C LYS A 147 8.57 -12.46 -14.26
N TYR A 148 7.79 -11.87 -13.36
CA TYR A 148 8.17 -11.55 -11.99
C TYR A 148 7.22 -12.19 -10.99
N VAL A 149 7.78 -12.73 -9.90
CA VAL A 149 7.06 -13.21 -8.72
C VAL A 149 7.62 -12.47 -7.52
N ASN A 150 6.76 -11.92 -6.67
CA ASN A 150 7.20 -11.30 -5.42
C ASN A 150 6.90 -12.23 -4.24
N THR A 151 7.61 -12.03 -3.12
CA THR A 151 7.15 -12.49 -1.81
C THR A 151 5.70 -11.99 -1.60
N PRO A 152 4.78 -12.82 -1.06
CA PRO A 152 3.45 -12.36 -0.68
C PRO A 152 3.53 -11.36 0.48
N GLU A 153 2.42 -10.73 0.86
CA GLU A 153 2.38 -9.92 2.08
C GLU A 153 2.82 -10.76 3.30
N THR A 154 3.70 -10.21 4.14
CA THR A 154 4.19 -10.86 5.37
C THR A 154 4.20 -9.84 6.53
N PRO A 155 4.42 -10.26 7.79
CA PRO A 155 4.55 -9.33 8.92
C PRO A 155 5.64 -8.25 8.77
N VAL A 156 6.58 -8.43 7.84
CA VAL A 156 7.69 -7.49 7.59
C VAL A 156 7.69 -6.89 6.19
N TYR A 157 6.88 -7.41 5.26
CA TYR A 157 6.85 -6.96 3.87
C TYR A 157 5.45 -6.57 3.44
N HIS A 158 5.31 -5.28 3.13
CA HIS A 158 4.14 -4.69 2.50
C HIS A 158 4.54 -4.06 1.17
N LYS A 159 3.98 -4.58 0.07
CA LYS A 159 4.34 -4.11 -1.28
C LYS A 159 4.08 -2.61 -1.45
N SER A 160 2.99 -2.12 -0.87
CA SER A 160 2.57 -0.72 -0.92
C SER A 160 3.47 0.24 -0.15
N GLU A 161 4.42 -0.24 0.66
CA GLU A 161 5.33 0.59 1.47
C GLU A 161 6.78 0.53 1.01
N LEU A 162 7.12 -0.46 0.18
CA LEU A 162 8.50 -0.72 -0.23
C LEU A 162 8.88 0.11 -1.46
N LEU A 163 10.09 0.68 -1.43
CA LEU A 163 10.77 1.28 -2.58
C LEU A 163 12.13 0.61 -2.75
N TYR A 164 12.37 0.01 -3.91
CA TYR A 164 13.64 -0.68 -4.19
C TYR A 164 14.58 0.22 -5.00
N PRO A 165 15.86 0.43 -4.65
CA PRO A 165 16.59 0.01 -3.46
C PRO A 165 16.76 1.16 -2.45
N LEU A 166 15.69 1.71 -1.86
CA LEU A 166 15.78 2.93 -1.03
C LEU A 166 16.86 2.86 0.07
N GLN A 167 17.13 1.68 0.64
CA GLN A 167 18.21 1.49 1.61
C GLN A 167 19.60 1.88 1.09
N ILE A 168 19.85 1.73 -0.21
CA ILE A 168 21.09 2.06 -0.90
C ILE A 168 21.10 3.54 -1.31
N THR A 169 19.96 4.07 -1.78
CA THR A 169 19.91 5.37 -2.48
C THR A 169 19.45 6.53 -1.61
N LYS A 170 18.90 6.29 -0.40
CA LYS A 170 18.35 7.31 0.50
C LYS A 170 19.30 8.47 0.84
N GLU A 171 20.60 8.21 0.97
CA GLU A 171 21.56 9.28 1.31
C GLU A 171 21.87 10.15 0.07
N ASP A 172 21.95 9.54 -1.12
CA ASP A 172 22.08 10.27 -2.37
C ASP A 172 20.81 11.08 -2.69
N ILE A 173 19.62 10.54 -2.40
CA ILE A 173 18.33 11.26 -2.52
C ILE A 173 18.33 12.53 -1.65
N LYS A 174 18.73 12.42 -0.38
CA LYS A 174 18.84 13.58 0.51
C LYS A 174 19.86 14.59 0.01
N LYS A 175 21.03 14.11 -0.43
CA LYS A 175 22.14 14.96 -0.89
C LYS A 175 21.80 15.72 -2.16
N GLU A 176 21.19 15.06 -3.13
CA GLU A 176 20.76 15.66 -4.40
C GLU A 176 19.46 16.46 -4.25
N GLY A 177 18.72 16.27 -3.16
CA GLY A 177 17.44 16.94 -2.93
C GLY A 177 16.34 16.49 -3.89
N ARG A 178 16.43 15.28 -4.47
CA ARG A 178 15.45 14.71 -5.41
C ARG A 178 15.49 13.19 -5.41
N ALA A 179 14.40 12.54 -5.80
CA ALA A 179 14.33 11.11 -6.05
C ALA A 179 13.83 10.83 -7.47
N VAL A 180 14.55 9.98 -8.21
CA VAL A 180 14.12 9.50 -9.52
C VAL A 180 13.35 8.20 -9.32
N VAL A 181 12.08 8.16 -9.73
CA VAL A 181 11.18 7.04 -9.53
C VAL A 181 10.95 6.30 -10.83
N VAL A 182 11.31 5.02 -10.86
CA VAL A 182 11.16 4.09 -12.01
C VAL A 182 10.23 2.93 -11.64
N GLU A 183 9.92 2.05 -12.59
CA GLU A 183 8.94 0.97 -12.36
C GLU A 183 9.53 -0.27 -11.66
N GLY A 184 10.60 -0.83 -12.23
CA GLY A 184 11.13 -2.13 -11.84
C GLY A 184 12.54 -2.10 -11.26
N GLU A 185 12.98 -3.26 -10.77
CA GLU A 185 14.31 -3.43 -10.18
C GLU A 185 15.43 -3.20 -11.20
N LEU A 186 15.25 -3.70 -12.42
CA LEU A 186 16.26 -3.53 -13.47
C LEU A 186 16.39 -2.07 -13.90
N ASP A 187 15.29 -1.34 -14.01
CA ASP A 187 15.32 0.10 -14.30
C ASP A 187 16.13 0.84 -13.23
N ALA A 188 15.91 0.51 -11.95
CA ALA A 188 16.64 1.13 -10.85
C ALA A 188 18.12 0.75 -10.86
N ILE A 189 18.46 -0.52 -11.08
CA ILE A 189 19.86 -0.98 -11.11
C ILE A 189 20.61 -0.36 -12.29
N SER A 190 20.04 -0.41 -13.50
CA SER A 190 20.65 0.14 -14.70
C SER A 190 20.80 1.67 -14.59
N SER A 191 19.79 2.37 -14.09
CA SER A 191 19.89 3.83 -13.82
C SER A 191 20.97 4.15 -12.78
N TYR A 192 21.07 3.35 -11.71
CA TYR A 192 22.11 3.50 -10.70
C TYR A 192 23.51 3.27 -11.28
N GLN A 193 23.67 2.28 -12.17
CA GLN A 193 24.91 2.03 -12.92
C GLN A 193 25.27 3.19 -13.84
N ALA A 194 24.28 3.79 -14.51
CA ALA A 194 24.45 4.97 -15.34
C ALA A 194 24.87 6.22 -14.53
N GLY A 195 24.74 6.19 -13.19
CA GLY A 195 25.17 7.26 -12.30
C GLY A 195 24.04 8.05 -11.67
N ILE A 196 22.78 7.66 -11.89
CA ILE A 196 21.61 8.27 -11.25
C ILE A 196 21.48 7.65 -9.85
N LYS A 197 22.20 8.22 -8.89
CA LYS A 197 22.32 7.62 -7.55
C LYS A 197 21.08 7.83 -6.67
N SER A 198 20.24 8.80 -7.02
CA SER A 198 18.96 9.09 -6.37
C SER A 198 17.76 8.27 -6.87
N VAL A 199 17.98 7.09 -7.47
CA VAL A 199 16.92 6.27 -8.07
C VAL A 199 16.22 5.30 -7.09
N VAL A 200 14.90 5.11 -7.27
CA VAL A 200 14.06 4.11 -6.60
C VAL A 200 13.01 3.56 -7.54
N ALA A 201 12.50 2.36 -7.26
CA ALA A 201 11.48 1.66 -8.01
C ALA A 201 10.24 1.39 -7.15
N ILE A 202 9.06 1.62 -7.73
CA ILE A 202 7.76 1.42 -7.08
C ILE A 202 7.25 -0.03 -7.16
N LYS A 203 7.88 -0.87 -8.00
CA LYS A 203 7.60 -2.31 -8.11
C LYS A 203 6.14 -2.62 -8.48
N GLY A 204 5.51 -1.78 -9.29
CA GLY A 204 4.12 -1.88 -9.68
C GLY A 204 3.73 -0.71 -10.59
N SER A 205 2.43 -0.60 -10.90
CA SER A 205 1.94 0.36 -11.89
C SER A 205 1.66 1.76 -11.36
N ALA A 206 1.62 1.97 -10.04
CA ALA A 206 1.31 3.28 -9.47
C ALA A 206 2.05 3.52 -8.15
N LEU A 207 2.56 4.75 -7.99
CA LEU A 207 3.12 5.26 -6.74
C LEU A 207 2.03 5.33 -5.68
N THR A 208 2.24 4.71 -4.52
CA THR A 208 1.26 4.70 -3.43
C THR A 208 1.41 5.89 -2.49
N GLU A 209 0.36 6.20 -1.71
CA GLU A 209 0.44 7.21 -0.65
C GLU A 209 1.56 6.92 0.36
N LEU A 210 1.72 5.65 0.76
CA LEU A 210 2.73 5.25 1.75
C LEU A 210 4.15 5.38 1.19
N GLN A 211 4.36 5.04 -0.08
CA GLN A 211 5.64 5.27 -0.78
C GLN A 211 5.94 6.77 -0.90
N SER A 212 4.94 7.59 -1.28
CA SER A 212 5.08 9.05 -1.35
C SER A 212 5.43 9.66 0.00
N ARG A 213 4.73 9.26 1.08
CA ARG A 213 5.05 9.69 2.44
C ARG A 213 6.45 9.25 2.88
N LEU A 214 6.87 8.04 2.50
CA LEU A 214 8.21 7.54 2.79
C LEU A 214 9.27 8.39 2.08
N LEU A 215 9.11 8.68 0.78
CA LEU A 215 10.02 9.55 0.03
C LEU A 215 10.04 10.99 0.56
N LYS A 216 8.89 11.52 0.97
CA LYS A 216 8.79 12.86 1.57
C LYS A 216 9.69 13.06 2.80
N ARG A 217 10.05 11.97 3.50
CA ARG A 217 11.01 12.02 4.62
C ARG A 217 12.45 12.32 4.17
N PHE A 218 12.75 12.16 2.88
CA PHE A 218 14.09 12.29 2.30
C PHE A 218 14.18 13.47 1.31
N THR A 219 13.11 13.78 0.59
CA THR A 219 13.05 14.86 -0.38
C THR A 219 11.62 15.30 -0.67
N GLU A 220 11.45 16.57 -1.07
CA GLU A 220 10.19 17.08 -1.59
C GLU A 220 10.08 16.97 -3.12
N ASN A 221 11.17 16.65 -3.82
CA ASN A 221 11.22 16.66 -5.28
C ASN A 221 11.26 15.24 -5.85
N LEU A 222 10.24 14.88 -6.63
CA LEU A 222 10.14 13.61 -7.33
C LEU A 222 10.28 13.80 -8.84
N ILE A 223 11.06 12.94 -9.48
CA ILE A 223 11.19 12.85 -10.93
C ILE A 223 10.70 11.47 -11.35
N LEU A 224 9.55 11.40 -12.01
CA LEU A 224 8.96 10.15 -12.47
C LEU A 224 9.52 9.81 -13.86
N SER A 225 10.24 8.70 -13.95
CA SER A 225 10.77 8.14 -15.19
C SER A 225 10.18 6.76 -15.38
N LEU A 226 8.90 6.73 -15.75
CA LEU A 226 8.12 5.50 -15.96
C LEU A 226 8.17 5.09 -17.43
N ASP A 227 7.67 3.90 -17.75
CA ASP A 227 7.57 3.44 -19.14
C ASP A 227 6.72 4.43 -19.95
N SER A 228 7.03 4.57 -21.25
CA SER A 228 6.37 5.52 -22.14
C SER A 228 4.83 5.39 -22.19
N ASP A 229 4.31 4.21 -21.89
CA ASP A 229 2.88 3.90 -21.85
C ASP A 229 2.26 4.15 -20.46
N ALA A 230 3.05 4.00 -19.39
CA ALA A 230 2.57 3.99 -18.01
C ALA A 230 2.23 5.38 -17.46
N ALA A 231 2.95 6.43 -17.85
CA ALA A 231 2.64 7.80 -17.41
C ALA A 231 1.25 8.28 -17.88
N GLY A 232 0.69 7.63 -18.92
CA GLY A 232 -0.66 7.86 -19.41
C GLY A 232 -1.76 7.13 -18.64
N ASP A 233 -1.40 6.06 -17.92
CA ASP A 233 -2.35 5.17 -17.25
C ASP A 233 -3.09 5.86 -16.10
N MET A 234 -4.38 5.57 -15.96
CA MET A 234 -5.20 6.11 -14.86
C MET A 234 -4.62 5.77 -13.48
N ALA A 235 -3.96 4.62 -13.34
CA ALA A 235 -3.33 4.22 -12.09
C ALA A 235 -2.12 5.12 -11.76
N ALA A 236 -1.24 5.37 -12.72
CA ALA A 236 -0.10 6.28 -12.56
C ALA A 236 -0.57 7.71 -12.26
N ARG A 237 -1.61 8.19 -12.96
CA ARG A 237 -2.23 9.50 -12.69
C ARG A 237 -2.72 9.63 -11.25
N ARG A 238 -3.39 8.61 -10.70
CA ARG A 238 -3.83 8.61 -9.29
C ARG A 238 -2.66 8.66 -8.31
N GLY A 239 -1.57 7.95 -8.61
CA GLY A 239 -0.36 7.99 -7.80
C GLY A 239 0.29 9.37 -7.80
N ILE A 240 0.34 10.03 -8.96
CA ILE A 240 0.78 11.42 -9.11
C ILE A 240 -0.09 12.37 -8.28
N GLU A 241 -1.42 12.29 -8.42
CA GLU A 241 -2.35 13.14 -7.66
C GLU A 241 -2.20 12.95 -6.15
N THR A 242 -1.94 11.72 -5.70
CA THR A 242 -1.71 11.40 -4.29
C THR A 242 -0.37 11.99 -3.80
N ALA A 243 0.67 11.96 -4.61
CA ALA A 243 1.94 12.60 -4.27
C ALA A 243 1.82 14.14 -4.25
N ASP A 244 1.06 14.70 -5.19
CA ASP A 244 0.83 16.14 -5.33
C ASP A 244 0.06 16.70 -4.13
N SER A 245 -1.00 16.03 -3.68
CA SER A 245 -1.75 16.41 -2.47
C SER A 245 -0.95 16.28 -1.17
N LEU A 246 0.15 15.51 -1.20
CA LEU A 246 1.11 15.50 -0.11
C LEU A 246 2.10 16.66 -0.20
N GLY A 247 1.99 17.57 -1.17
CA GLY A 247 2.86 18.71 -1.38
C GLY A 247 4.24 18.33 -1.92
N LEU A 248 4.34 17.25 -2.71
CA LEU A 248 5.57 16.88 -3.40
C LEU A 248 5.65 17.60 -4.74
N ASN A 249 6.83 18.11 -5.09
CA ASN A 249 7.10 18.70 -6.39
C ASN A 249 7.37 17.57 -7.39
N ILE A 250 6.46 17.37 -8.34
CA ILE A 250 6.55 16.26 -9.30
C ILE A 250 6.98 16.76 -10.67
N LYS A 251 8.01 16.10 -11.22
CA LYS A 251 8.41 16.20 -12.61
C LYS A 251 8.26 14.84 -13.31
N VAL A 252 8.12 14.87 -14.62
CA VAL A 252 7.98 13.67 -15.47
C VAL A 252 9.05 13.70 -16.56
N VAL A 253 9.75 12.58 -16.71
CA VAL A 253 10.70 12.34 -17.79
C VAL A 253 9.94 11.77 -18.98
N VAL A 254 10.20 12.31 -20.16
CA VAL A 254 9.67 11.79 -21.42
C VAL A 254 10.81 11.15 -22.19
N LEU A 255 10.80 9.83 -22.31
CA LEU A 255 11.77 9.09 -23.12
C LEU A 255 11.23 8.95 -24.54
N GLU A 256 11.86 9.63 -25.49
CA GLU A 256 11.45 9.61 -26.91
C GLU A 256 12.17 8.52 -27.71
N LYS A 257 13.42 8.19 -27.32
CA LYS A 257 14.28 7.25 -28.06
C LYS A 257 14.15 5.80 -27.58
N TYR A 258 13.78 5.60 -26.32
CA TYR A 258 13.82 4.31 -25.63
C TYR A 258 12.51 4.05 -24.92
N LYS A 259 12.18 2.77 -24.76
CA LYS A 259 10.91 2.36 -24.16
C LYS A 259 10.87 2.60 -22.66
N ASP A 260 11.97 2.28 -21.99
CA ASP A 260 12.07 2.25 -20.54
C ASP A 260 13.45 2.78 -20.06
N PRO A 261 13.59 3.13 -18.78
CA PRO A 261 14.86 3.59 -18.22
C PRO A 261 15.96 2.53 -18.26
N ASP A 262 15.64 1.22 -18.14
CA ASP A 262 16.62 0.13 -18.32
C ASP A 262 17.31 0.24 -19.68
N GLU A 263 16.53 0.29 -20.76
CA GLU A 263 17.05 0.37 -22.13
C GLU A 263 17.86 1.66 -22.37
N ALA A 264 17.36 2.81 -21.90
CA ALA A 264 18.07 4.08 -22.02
C ALA A 264 19.40 4.07 -21.26
N ALA A 265 19.41 3.58 -20.02
CA ALA A 265 20.61 3.47 -19.20
C ALA A 265 21.65 2.51 -19.79
N GLN A 266 21.21 1.44 -20.46
CA GLN A 266 22.11 0.46 -21.07
C GLN A 266 22.71 0.94 -22.40
N LYS A 267 21.93 1.65 -23.22
CA LYS A 267 22.34 2.06 -24.57
C LYS A 267 22.95 3.46 -24.64
N GLU A 268 22.40 4.43 -23.93
CA GLU A 268 22.82 5.84 -23.99
C GLU A 268 22.66 6.51 -22.60
N PRO A 269 23.55 6.19 -21.62
CA PRO A 269 23.45 6.69 -20.24
C PRO A 269 23.37 8.22 -20.13
N GLU A 270 24.11 8.93 -20.97
CA GLU A 270 24.12 10.40 -20.97
C GLU A 270 22.78 10.98 -21.45
N TYR A 271 22.10 10.31 -22.38
CA TYR A 271 20.74 10.69 -22.77
C TYR A 271 19.78 10.57 -21.59
N LEU A 272 19.82 9.47 -20.83
CA LEU A 272 18.94 9.31 -19.68
C LEU A 272 19.17 10.42 -18.64
N LYS A 273 20.43 10.75 -18.34
CA LYS A 273 20.77 11.88 -17.45
C LYS A 273 20.24 13.21 -17.97
N GLU A 274 20.44 13.48 -19.25
CA GLU A 274 19.95 14.70 -19.89
C GLU A 274 18.42 14.80 -19.80
N GLN A 275 17.70 13.70 -20.04
CA GLN A 275 16.23 13.68 -19.93
C GLN A 275 15.75 13.87 -18.49
N ILE A 276 16.48 13.37 -17.49
CA ILE A 276 16.18 13.60 -16.07
C ILE A 276 16.34 15.08 -15.71
N GLU A 277 17.38 15.76 -16.22
CA GLU A 277 17.54 17.20 -16.00
C GLU A 277 16.48 18.03 -16.72
N LYS A 278 16.06 17.58 -17.91
CA LYS A 278 14.99 18.20 -18.71
C LYS A 278 13.58 17.80 -18.28
N ALA A 279 13.42 17.05 -17.20
CA ALA A 279 12.12 16.57 -16.75
C ALA A 279 11.12 17.72 -16.60
N GLU A 280 9.94 17.55 -17.19
CA GLU A 280 8.90 18.58 -17.23
C GLU A 280 8.12 18.60 -15.92
N ASN A 281 7.62 19.76 -15.49
CA ASN A 281 6.67 19.77 -14.38
C ASN A 281 5.44 18.92 -14.73
N VAL A 282 4.86 18.23 -13.76
CA VAL A 282 3.74 17.31 -14.02
C VAL A 282 2.52 17.97 -14.67
N TYR A 283 2.21 19.22 -14.33
CA TYR A 283 1.10 19.95 -14.95
C TYR A 283 1.43 20.33 -16.40
N ASP A 284 2.69 20.71 -16.67
CA ASP A 284 3.18 20.94 -18.02
C ASP A 284 3.10 19.68 -18.88
N PHE A 285 3.50 18.55 -18.32
CA PHE A 285 3.37 17.25 -18.95
C PHE A 285 1.91 16.95 -19.32
N TYR A 286 0.96 17.15 -18.41
CA TYR A 286 -0.46 16.92 -18.72
C TYR A 286 -1.00 17.83 -19.82
N ILE A 287 -0.64 19.12 -19.79
CA ILE A 287 -1.03 20.06 -20.85
C ILE A 287 -0.39 19.63 -22.18
N ASN A 288 0.92 19.41 -22.21
CA ASN A 288 1.66 18.99 -23.40
C ASN A 288 1.09 17.70 -24.01
N SER A 289 0.81 16.71 -23.17
CA SER A 289 0.23 15.41 -23.56
C SER A 289 -1.16 15.57 -24.19
N ALA A 290 -2.02 16.41 -23.61
CA ALA A 290 -3.35 16.68 -24.17
C ALA A 290 -3.28 17.40 -25.53
N PHE A 291 -2.38 18.39 -25.65
CA PHE A 291 -2.18 19.10 -26.92
C PHE A 291 -1.55 18.20 -28.00
N LYS A 292 -0.68 17.26 -27.64
CA LYS A 292 -0.13 16.27 -28.59
C LYS A 292 -1.21 15.35 -29.16
N ARG A 293 -2.25 15.03 -28.38
CA ARG A 293 -3.39 14.20 -28.82
C ARG A 293 -4.42 14.96 -29.65
N PHE A 294 -4.72 16.21 -29.30
CA PHE A 294 -5.88 16.92 -29.85
C PHE A 294 -5.55 18.21 -30.63
N ASN A 295 -4.30 18.67 -30.68
CA ASN A 295 -3.82 19.88 -31.37
C ASN A 295 -4.43 21.23 -30.95
N GLY A 296 -5.68 21.29 -30.50
CA GLY A 296 -6.36 22.48 -29.99
C GLY A 296 -6.76 23.51 -31.06
N ARG A 297 -6.89 23.11 -32.33
CA ARG A 297 -7.19 24.04 -33.44
C ARG A 297 -8.68 24.31 -33.59
N THR A 298 -9.52 23.32 -33.31
CA THR A 298 -10.99 23.43 -33.39
C THR A 298 -11.63 23.58 -32.02
N ALA A 299 -12.87 24.09 -31.96
CA ALA A 299 -13.62 24.18 -30.70
C ALA A 299 -13.82 22.80 -30.04
N GLU A 300 -14.06 21.75 -30.82
CA GLU A 300 -14.24 20.38 -30.33
C GLU A 300 -12.94 19.81 -29.73
N GLU A 301 -11.79 20.09 -30.34
CA GLU A 301 -10.47 19.71 -29.81
C GLU A 301 -10.14 20.48 -28.53
N LYS A 302 -10.37 21.79 -28.50
CA LYS A 302 -10.20 22.62 -27.30
C LYS A 302 -11.05 22.12 -26.14
N LYS A 303 -12.29 21.71 -26.42
CA LYS A 303 -13.18 21.08 -25.44
C LYS A 303 -12.61 19.77 -24.90
N LYS A 304 -12.07 18.89 -25.75
CA LYS A 304 -11.44 17.63 -25.32
C LYS A 304 -10.21 17.87 -24.43
N ILE A 305 -9.35 18.83 -24.80
CA ILE A 305 -8.20 19.23 -23.98
C ILE A 305 -8.69 19.74 -22.62
N GLY A 306 -9.67 20.64 -22.60
CA GLY A 306 -10.24 21.15 -21.36
C GLY A 306 -10.82 20.03 -20.48
N GLN A 307 -11.55 19.08 -21.06
CA GLN A 307 -12.09 17.93 -20.32
C GLN A 307 -11.02 17.04 -19.69
N GLU A 308 -9.82 16.97 -20.27
CA GLU A 308 -8.72 16.17 -19.72
C GLU A 308 -7.89 16.93 -18.69
N VAL A 309 -7.58 18.21 -18.94
CA VAL A 309 -6.63 18.97 -18.13
C VAL A 309 -7.30 19.69 -16.95
N VAL A 310 -8.49 20.25 -17.14
CA VAL A 310 -9.20 21.02 -16.09
C VAL A 310 -9.41 20.20 -14.80
N PRO A 311 -9.77 18.89 -14.84
CA PRO A 311 -9.88 18.09 -13.62
C PRO A 311 -8.57 17.96 -12.83
N VAL A 312 -7.42 18.00 -13.50
CA VAL A 312 -6.10 17.98 -12.85
C VAL A 312 -5.84 19.33 -12.18
N LEU A 313 -6.02 20.44 -12.91
CA LEU A 313 -5.79 21.80 -12.37
C LEU A 313 -6.74 22.12 -11.21
N ALA A 314 -7.96 21.59 -11.23
CA ALA A 314 -8.93 21.76 -10.16
C ALA A 314 -8.48 21.17 -8.81
N LYS A 315 -7.57 20.18 -8.82
CA LYS A 315 -7.05 19.50 -7.63
C LYS A 315 -5.83 20.19 -7.00
N ILE A 316 -5.25 21.19 -7.67
CA ILE A 316 -4.10 21.94 -7.16
C ILE A 316 -4.53 22.68 -5.89
N GLU A 317 -3.87 22.40 -4.76
CA GLU A 317 -4.19 23.04 -3.48
C GLU A 317 -3.62 24.46 -3.40
N ASP A 318 -2.42 24.69 -3.93
CA ASP A 318 -1.78 26.00 -3.96
C ASP A 318 -2.44 26.93 -4.99
N GLU A 319 -3.04 28.01 -4.52
CA GLU A 319 -3.79 28.96 -5.37
C GLU A 319 -2.88 29.76 -6.31
N ILE A 320 -1.61 29.99 -5.96
CA ILE A 320 -0.65 30.69 -6.83
C ILE A 320 -0.25 29.76 -7.97
N VAL A 321 0.06 28.51 -7.67
CA VAL A 321 0.36 27.50 -8.69
C VAL A 321 -0.84 27.30 -9.60
N LYS A 322 -2.05 27.21 -9.03
CA LYS A 322 -3.30 27.08 -9.78
C LYS A 322 -3.49 28.25 -10.76
N ASP A 323 -3.33 29.49 -10.31
CA ASP A 323 -3.46 30.69 -11.14
C ASP A 323 -2.52 30.65 -12.35
N VAL A 324 -1.23 30.33 -12.12
CA VAL A 324 -0.23 30.21 -13.19
C VAL A 324 -0.64 29.19 -14.25
N TYR A 325 -1.12 28.01 -13.84
CA TYR A 325 -1.50 26.96 -14.80
C TYR A 325 -2.85 27.19 -15.46
N VAL A 326 -3.80 27.84 -14.78
CA VAL A 326 -5.07 28.29 -15.38
C VAL A 326 -4.77 29.27 -16.51
N LYS A 327 -3.93 30.28 -16.25
CA LYS A 327 -3.49 31.23 -17.26
C LYS A 327 -2.78 30.55 -18.43
N LYS A 328 -1.81 29.68 -18.13
CA LYS A 328 -1.08 28.93 -19.16
C LYS A 328 -1.99 28.08 -20.05
N LEU A 329 -3.00 27.43 -19.48
CA LEU A 329 -3.98 26.65 -20.24
C LEU A 329 -4.87 27.55 -21.10
N ALA A 330 -5.36 28.67 -20.54
CA ALA A 330 -6.21 29.62 -21.25
C ALA A 330 -5.49 30.23 -22.47
N ASP A 331 -4.25 30.69 -22.29
CA ASP A 331 -3.40 31.23 -23.35
C ASP A 331 -3.22 30.22 -24.48
N ARG A 332 -2.90 28.96 -24.14
CA ARG A 332 -2.64 27.92 -25.13
C ARG A 332 -3.90 27.45 -25.84
N LEU A 333 -5.06 27.49 -25.18
CA LEU A 333 -6.36 27.24 -25.80
C LEU A 333 -6.86 28.45 -26.61
N GLY A 334 -6.28 29.64 -26.42
CA GLY A 334 -6.79 30.89 -27.01
C GLY A 334 -8.22 31.19 -26.55
N VAL A 335 -8.48 31.07 -25.24
CA VAL A 335 -9.77 31.37 -24.60
C VAL A 335 -9.52 32.28 -23.39
N ASN A 336 -10.56 32.93 -22.88
CA ASN A 336 -10.45 33.75 -21.67
C ASN A 336 -10.17 32.88 -20.44
N GLU A 337 -9.32 33.36 -19.52
CA GLU A 337 -9.01 32.70 -18.24
C GLU A 337 -10.28 32.40 -17.44
N GLU A 338 -11.22 33.34 -17.41
CA GLU A 338 -12.53 33.20 -16.77
C GLU A 338 -13.32 31.99 -17.30
N SER A 339 -13.17 31.63 -18.58
CA SER A 339 -13.81 30.44 -19.15
C SER A 339 -13.25 29.15 -18.56
N VAL A 340 -11.94 29.10 -18.26
CA VAL A 340 -11.29 27.96 -17.62
C VAL A 340 -11.69 27.89 -16.14
N ILE A 341 -11.71 29.03 -15.44
CA ILE A 341 -12.16 29.14 -14.05
C ILE A 341 -13.60 28.63 -13.91
N LEU A 342 -14.51 29.07 -14.78
CA LEU A 342 -15.90 28.60 -14.80
C LEU A 342 -16.00 27.08 -15.03
N GLN A 343 -15.08 26.46 -15.76
CA GLN A 343 -15.04 25.00 -15.92
C GLN A 343 -14.57 24.30 -14.63
N ILE A 344 -13.55 24.86 -13.96
CA ILE A 344 -13.10 24.38 -12.64
C ILE A 344 -14.25 24.48 -11.62
N GLU A 345 -14.95 25.60 -11.58
CA GLU A 345 -16.10 25.81 -10.71
C GLU A 345 -17.27 24.88 -11.07
N LYS A 346 -17.51 24.61 -12.35
CA LYS A 346 -18.50 23.62 -12.79
C LYS A 346 -18.13 22.21 -12.33
N LEU A 347 -16.85 21.86 -12.26
CA LEU A 347 -16.42 20.60 -11.66
C LEU A 347 -16.66 20.62 -10.16
N LYS A 348 -16.28 21.71 -9.46
CA LYS A 348 -16.54 21.87 -8.01
C LYS A 348 -18.02 21.80 -7.66
N THR A 349 -18.89 22.40 -8.49
CA THR A 349 -20.35 22.42 -8.30
C THR A 349 -21.05 21.15 -8.80
N LYS A 350 -20.47 20.42 -9.76
CA LYS A 350 -20.87 19.03 -10.05
C LYS A 350 -20.41 18.06 -8.96
N THR A 351 -19.32 18.37 -8.25
CA THR A 351 -18.90 17.65 -7.04
C THR A 351 -19.52 18.19 -5.75
N SER A 352 -20.21 19.34 -5.80
CA SER A 352 -21.13 19.78 -4.75
C SER A 352 -22.45 19.06 -4.98
N PRO A 353 -22.88 18.14 -4.10
CA PRO A 353 -24.16 17.51 -4.28
C PRO A 353 -25.24 18.58 -4.20
N VAL A 354 -26.05 18.67 -5.26
CA VAL A 354 -27.45 19.06 -5.10
C VAL A 354 -27.99 18.24 -3.94
N ARG A 355 -28.48 18.92 -2.90
CA ARG A 355 -29.26 18.31 -1.82
C ARG A 355 -30.37 17.46 -2.45
N GLY A 356 -30.17 16.14 -2.45
CA GLY A 356 -31.12 15.17 -2.99
C GLY A 356 -30.39 13.98 -3.61
N SER A 357 -30.42 12.84 -2.90
CA SER A 357 -29.72 11.58 -3.15
C SER A 357 -28.27 11.54 -2.66
N THR A 358 -28.12 10.92 -1.48
CA THR A 358 -26.84 10.59 -0.85
C THR A 358 -26.19 9.43 -1.59
N ALA A 359 -25.34 9.73 -2.56
CA ALA A 359 -24.24 8.84 -2.91
C ALA A 359 -23.10 9.15 -1.93
N GLU A 360 -22.79 8.18 -1.06
CA GLU A 360 -21.74 8.33 -0.05
C GLU A 360 -20.36 8.48 -0.70
N PRO A 361 -19.46 9.30 -0.11
CA PRO A 361 -18.07 9.39 -0.55
C PRO A 361 -17.39 8.03 -0.40
N VAL A 362 -16.50 7.68 -1.33
CA VAL A 362 -15.57 6.55 -1.14
C VAL A 362 -14.55 6.97 -0.08
N VAL A 363 -14.95 6.81 1.18
CA VAL A 363 -14.12 6.99 2.37
C VAL A 363 -13.08 5.86 2.36
N GLN A 364 -11.79 6.18 2.49
CA GLN A 364 -10.80 5.21 2.94
C GLN A 364 -11.36 4.60 4.24
N LYS A 365 -11.83 3.34 4.17
CA LYS A 365 -12.44 2.68 5.34
C LYS A 365 -11.49 2.80 6.51
N GLN A 366 -11.90 3.55 7.53
CA GLN A 366 -11.13 3.65 8.75
C GLN A 366 -11.03 2.23 9.34
N ARG A 367 -9.97 1.95 10.11
CA ARG A 367 -9.81 0.64 10.79
C ARG A 367 -11.10 0.20 11.50
N ARG A 368 -11.87 1.16 11.99
CA ARG A 368 -13.20 0.98 12.56
C ARG A 368 -14.22 0.40 11.58
N ASP A 369 -14.38 0.98 10.39
CA ASP A 369 -15.35 0.52 9.38
C ASP A 369 -15.10 -0.94 9.00
N ILE A 370 -13.83 -1.33 8.88
CA ILE A 370 -13.42 -2.72 8.61
C ILE A 370 -13.83 -3.64 9.76
N LEU A 371 -13.63 -3.21 11.02
CA LEU A 371 -14.03 -4.00 12.20
C LEU A 371 -15.55 -4.11 12.33
N GLU A 372 -16.29 -3.04 12.03
CA GLU A 372 -17.76 -3.05 12.04
C GLU A 372 -18.32 -3.99 10.97
N GLU A 373 -17.79 -3.93 9.75
CA GLU A 373 -18.18 -4.84 8.66
C GLU A 373 -17.83 -6.29 8.96
N TYR A 374 -16.63 -6.55 9.49
CA TYR A 374 -16.21 -7.90 9.89
C TYR A 374 -17.11 -8.46 10.99
N TYR A 375 -17.47 -7.63 11.99
CA TYR A 375 -18.39 -8.04 13.07
C TYR A 375 -19.80 -8.33 12.55
N LEU A 376 -20.35 -7.48 11.67
CA LEU A 376 -21.65 -7.73 11.04
C LEU A 376 -21.64 -9.00 10.19
N ALA A 377 -20.61 -9.20 9.37
CA ALA A 377 -20.46 -10.40 8.55
C ALA A 377 -20.46 -11.67 9.42
N LEU A 378 -19.70 -11.66 10.51
CA LEU A 378 -19.67 -12.77 11.45
C LEU A 378 -21.06 -13.04 12.07
N LEU A 379 -21.79 -12.00 12.47
CA LEU A 379 -23.14 -12.15 13.04
C LEU A 379 -24.18 -12.64 12.03
N PHE A 380 -24.14 -12.13 10.80
CA PHE A 380 -25.06 -12.51 9.73
C PHE A 380 -24.81 -13.93 9.24
N GLN A 381 -23.56 -14.31 8.98
CA GLN A 381 -23.19 -15.64 8.49
C GLN A 381 -23.41 -16.72 9.56
N THR A 382 -23.15 -16.41 10.84
CA THR A 382 -23.44 -17.33 11.98
C THR A 382 -24.90 -17.29 12.45
N LYS A 383 -25.75 -16.45 11.82
CA LYS A 383 -27.17 -16.23 12.18
C LYS A 383 -27.40 -15.79 13.63
N LYS A 384 -26.39 -15.23 14.30
CA LYS A 384 -26.47 -14.69 15.67
C LYS A 384 -26.88 -13.22 15.72
N VAL A 385 -27.63 -12.76 14.72
CA VAL A 385 -28.03 -11.36 14.53
C VAL A 385 -28.93 -10.79 15.64
N ILE A 386 -29.54 -11.63 16.48
CA ILE A 386 -30.43 -11.20 17.56
C ILE A 386 -29.70 -10.31 18.58
N VAL A 387 -28.39 -10.48 18.76
CA VAL A 387 -27.59 -9.64 19.67
C VAL A 387 -27.63 -8.16 19.26
N LEU A 388 -27.81 -7.87 17.96
CA LEU A 388 -27.90 -6.51 17.44
C LEU A 388 -29.19 -5.79 17.84
N LEU A 389 -30.13 -6.46 18.51
CA LEU A 389 -31.30 -5.81 19.10
C LEU A 389 -30.97 -5.11 20.43
N ASP A 390 -29.88 -5.52 21.10
CA ASP A 390 -29.38 -4.88 22.31
C ASP A 390 -28.83 -3.49 21.98
N LYS A 391 -29.20 -2.50 22.80
CA LYS A 391 -28.74 -1.12 22.65
C LYS A 391 -27.22 -1.01 22.80
N GLU A 392 -26.62 -1.79 23.71
CA GLU A 392 -25.16 -1.76 23.91
C GLU A 392 -24.40 -2.25 22.67
N GLU A 393 -24.96 -3.22 21.94
CA GLU A 393 -24.37 -3.70 20.69
C GLU A 393 -24.54 -2.68 19.56
N LYS A 394 -25.71 -2.05 19.45
CA LYS A 394 -25.97 -1.00 18.45
C LYS A 394 -25.00 0.17 18.62
N ASP A 395 -24.70 0.55 19.86
CA ASP A 395 -23.82 1.67 20.18
C ASP A 395 -22.33 1.41 19.86
N LEU A 396 -21.98 0.22 19.34
CA LEU A 396 -20.65 -0.08 18.79
C LEU A 396 -20.49 0.37 17.33
N PHE A 397 -21.59 0.57 16.61
CA PHE A 397 -21.59 0.89 15.18
C PHE A 397 -21.76 2.38 14.93
N TYR A 398 -20.94 2.94 14.04
CA TYR A 398 -20.95 4.36 13.69
C TYR A 398 -21.14 4.58 12.19
N SER A 399 -20.81 3.60 11.37
CA SER A 399 -20.99 3.69 9.92
C SER A 399 -22.49 3.84 9.57
N PRO A 400 -22.89 4.90 8.82
CA PRO A 400 -24.30 5.15 8.50
C PRO A 400 -24.97 3.97 7.78
N ILE A 401 -24.25 3.30 6.87
CA ILE A 401 -24.77 2.15 6.13
C ILE A 401 -24.99 0.93 7.05
N ASN A 402 -24.09 0.70 8.01
CA ASN A 402 -24.18 -0.39 8.98
C ASN A 402 -25.35 -0.16 9.94
N LEU A 403 -25.53 1.07 10.43
CA LEU A 403 -26.66 1.45 11.28
C LEU A 403 -28.00 1.27 10.56
N LYS A 404 -28.12 1.73 9.31
CA LYS A 404 -29.32 1.51 8.48
C LYS A 404 -29.62 0.01 8.29
N LEU A 405 -28.59 -0.83 8.14
CA LEU A 405 -28.74 -2.27 8.01
C LEU A 405 -29.26 -2.92 9.30
N ILE A 406 -28.76 -2.48 10.46
CA ILE A 406 -29.21 -2.93 11.79
C ILE A 406 -30.65 -2.47 12.06
N GLU A 407 -31.01 -1.26 11.64
CA GLU A 407 -32.39 -0.75 11.71
C GLU A 407 -33.34 -1.60 10.86
N ALA A 408 -32.98 -1.87 9.60
CA ALA A 408 -33.75 -2.73 8.72
C ALA A 408 -33.91 -4.15 9.30
N LEU A 409 -32.84 -4.70 9.90
CA LEU A 409 -32.89 -5.97 10.61
C LEU A 409 -33.84 -5.93 11.81
N THR A 410 -33.83 -4.85 12.59
CA THR A 410 -34.72 -4.66 13.74
C THR A 410 -36.18 -4.66 13.28
N VAL A 411 -36.50 -3.96 12.19
CA VAL A 411 -37.84 -3.95 11.60
C VAL A 411 -38.22 -5.35 11.11
N TYR A 412 -37.34 -6.03 10.39
CA TYR A 412 -37.59 -7.39 9.90
C TYR A 412 -37.87 -8.39 11.04
N LEU A 413 -37.07 -8.37 12.11
CA LEU A 413 -37.24 -9.27 13.26
C LEU A 413 -38.48 -8.96 14.10
N SER A 414 -39.00 -7.73 14.03
CA SER A 414 -40.29 -7.41 14.70
C SER A 414 -41.50 -8.03 13.98
N GLN A 415 -41.36 -8.32 12.67
CA GLN A 415 -42.41 -8.93 11.84
C GLN A 415 -42.21 -10.44 11.65
N ALA A 416 -40.95 -10.91 11.66
CA ALA A 416 -40.58 -12.30 11.43
C ALA A 416 -40.06 -12.97 12.71
N LYS A 417 -40.58 -14.16 13.04
CA LYS A 417 -40.18 -14.91 14.26
C LYS A 417 -38.74 -15.44 14.23
N LYS A 418 -38.11 -15.56 13.06
CA LYS A 418 -36.74 -16.09 12.90
C LYS A 418 -36.01 -15.36 11.77
N PHE A 419 -34.70 -15.21 11.92
CA PHE A 419 -33.85 -14.64 10.88
C PHE A 419 -33.65 -15.62 9.70
N SER A 420 -33.80 -15.11 8.48
CA SER A 420 -33.40 -15.81 7.25
C SER A 420 -32.76 -14.83 6.30
N SER A 421 -31.52 -15.10 5.90
CA SER A 421 -30.73 -14.24 5.01
C SER A 421 -31.44 -13.96 3.68
N GLN A 422 -32.06 -14.99 3.08
CA GLN A 422 -32.74 -14.87 1.79
C GLN A 422 -34.00 -13.99 1.87
N PHE A 423 -34.79 -14.14 2.93
CA PHE A 423 -36.01 -13.34 3.10
C PHE A 423 -35.68 -11.92 3.54
N PHE A 424 -34.70 -11.76 4.43
CA PHE A 424 -34.22 -10.45 4.84
C PHE A 424 -33.69 -9.65 3.65
N PHE A 425 -32.84 -10.24 2.81
CA PHE A 425 -32.31 -9.60 1.60
C PHE A 425 -33.41 -9.06 0.68
N LYS A 426 -34.52 -9.79 0.51
CA LYS A 426 -35.65 -9.35 -0.33
C LYS A 426 -36.33 -8.08 0.20
N THR A 427 -36.31 -7.86 1.52
CA THR A 427 -36.90 -6.69 2.18
C THR A 427 -36.03 -5.43 2.10
N LEU A 428 -34.75 -5.57 1.73
CA LEU A 428 -33.82 -4.44 1.71
C LEU A 428 -33.99 -3.55 0.46
N PRO A 429 -33.84 -2.21 0.59
CA PRO A 429 -33.69 -1.31 -0.55
C PRO A 429 -32.37 -1.58 -1.30
N ALA A 430 -32.26 -1.09 -2.54
CA ALA A 430 -31.11 -1.37 -3.41
C ALA A 430 -29.75 -1.01 -2.77
N GLU A 431 -29.67 0.13 -2.09
CA GLU A 431 -28.46 0.58 -1.37
C GLU A 431 -28.01 -0.42 -0.28
N LEU A 432 -28.96 -0.94 0.51
CA LEU A 432 -28.65 -1.89 1.59
C LEU A 432 -28.44 -3.32 1.10
N LYS A 433 -28.99 -3.69 -0.06
CA LYS A 433 -28.72 -4.98 -0.69
C LYS A 433 -27.24 -5.13 -1.04
N GLU A 434 -26.66 -4.11 -1.65
CA GLU A 434 -25.23 -4.12 -2.00
C GLU A 434 -24.35 -4.21 -0.75
N ALA A 435 -24.68 -3.46 0.31
CA ALA A 435 -23.97 -3.54 1.58
C ALA A 435 -24.10 -4.92 2.23
N PHE A 436 -25.29 -5.52 2.22
CA PHE A 436 -25.55 -6.84 2.76
C PHE A 436 -24.81 -7.94 1.99
N ASP A 437 -24.79 -7.89 0.65
CA ASP A 437 -24.07 -8.87 -0.17
C ASP A 437 -22.57 -8.86 0.13
N LYS A 438 -21.98 -7.67 0.33
CA LYS A 438 -20.56 -7.54 0.72
C LYS A 438 -20.23 -8.27 2.02
N LEU A 439 -21.16 -8.35 2.97
CA LEU A 439 -20.96 -9.09 4.22
C LEU A 439 -20.86 -10.60 4.01
N TYR A 440 -21.49 -11.15 2.96
CA TYR A 440 -21.39 -12.57 2.61
C TYR A 440 -20.19 -12.90 1.71
N LEU A 441 -19.49 -11.86 1.20
CA LEU A 441 -18.22 -12.04 0.46
C LEU A 441 -17.01 -12.14 1.40
N ILE A 442 -17.17 -11.83 2.69
CA ILE A 442 -16.12 -12.02 3.69
C ILE A 442 -15.98 -13.52 3.96
N ASP A 443 -14.89 -14.10 3.49
CA ASP A 443 -14.58 -15.52 3.62
C ASP A 443 -13.86 -15.80 4.95
N PHE A 444 -14.54 -16.52 5.84
CA PHE A 444 -14.00 -16.99 7.12
C PHE A 444 -13.45 -18.43 7.02
N GLY A 445 -13.51 -19.05 5.83
CA GLY A 445 -13.16 -20.44 5.58
C GLY A 445 -14.05 -21.45 6.33
N GLU A 446 -13.60 -22.71 6.39
CA GLU A 446 -14.31 -23.80 7.10
C GLU A 446 -14.47 -23.55 8.62
N LYS A 447 -13.73 -22.58 9.18
CA LYS A 447 -13.74 -22.27 10.61
C LYS A 447 -15.05 -21.65 11.09
N ILE A 448 -15.81 -20.98 10.23
CA ILE A 448 -17.09 -20.38 10.63
C ILE A 448 -18.16 -21.41 11.03
N GLU A 449 -17.99 -22.66 10.60
CA GLU A 449 -18.83 -23.79 10.99
C GLU A 449 -18.53 -24.29 12.41
N ASP A 450 -17.36 -23.94 12.97
CA ASP A 450 -16.99 -24.21 14.35
C ASP A 450 -17.61 -23.15 15.28
N GLU A 451 -18.60 -23.56 16.07
CA GLU A 451 -19.31 -22.66 16.99
C GLU A 451 -18.40 -22.08 18.10
N GLU A 452 -17.40 -22.83 18.57
CA GLU A 452 -16.47 -22.36 19.60
C GLU A 452 -15.54 -21.30 19.02
N TRP A 453 -15.02 -21.53 17.81
CA TRP A 453 -14.22 -20.54 17.10
C TRP A 453 -15.04 -19.27 16.83
N ALA A 454 -16.26 -19.42 16.30
CA ALA A 454 -17.11 -18.29 15.97
C ALA A 454 -17.48 -17.45 17.20
N GLU A 455 -17.73 -18.08 18.35
CA GLU A 455 -18.00 -17.35 19.59
C GLU A 455 -16.76 -16.61 20.12
N LYS A 456 -15.59 -17.26 20.07
CA LYS A 456 -14.32 -16.64 20.45
C LYS A 456 -14.02 -15.42 19.57
N GLU A 457 -14.12 -15.58 18.26
CA GLU A 457 -13.88 -14.51 17.28
C GLU A 457 -14.87 -13.35 17.49
N ARG A 458 -16.16 -13.64 17.72
CA ARG A 458 -17.18 -12.62 18.06
C ARG A 458 -16.76 -11.81 19.28
N ARG A 459 -16.32 -12.48 20.35
CA ARG A 459 -15.90 -11.84 21.59
C ARG A 459 -14.68 -10.94 21.39
N GLU A 460 -13.68 -11.41 20.64
CA GLU A 460 -12.46 -10.66 20.36
C GLU A 460 -12.75 -9.38 19.56
N ILE A 461 -13.53 -9.48 18.48
CA ILE A 461 -13.89 -8.33 17.65
C ILE A 461 -14.77 -7.33 18.41
N ARG A 462 -15.72 -7.83 19.21
CA ARG A 462 -16.54 -7.00 20.10
C ARG A 462 -15.67 -6.21 21.09
N THR A 463 -14.66 -6.84 21.69
CA THR A 463 -13.71 -6.16 22.58
C THR A 463 -12.92 -5.09 21.82
N GLN A 464 -12.46 -5.37 20.60
CA GLN A 464 -11.75 -4.39 19.77
C GLN A 464 -12.62 -3.18 19.41
N LEU A 465 -13.91 -3.38 19.09
CA LEU A 465 -14.85 -2.30 18.84
C LEU A 465 -15.10 -1.45 20.09
N LYS A 466 -15.22 -2.08 21.27
CA LYS A 466 -15.32 -1.36 22.56
C LYS A 466 -14.08 -0.52 22.85
N ILE A 467 -12.89 -1.08 22.66
CA ILE A 467 -11.61 -0.36 22.82
C ILE A 467 -11.55 0.84 21.86
N THR A 468 -11.97 0.66 20.61
CA THR A 468 -11.97 1.72 19.59
C THR A 468 -12.91 2.85 20.00
N LYS A 469 -14.13 2.53 20.43
CA LYS A 469 -15.11 3.50 20.95
C LYS A 469 -14.55 4.30 22.13
N VAL A 470 -14.02 3.63 23.16
CA VAL A 470 -13.47 4.32 24.34
C VAL A 470 -12.28 5.21 23.97
N LYS A 471 -11.42 4.79 23.04
CA LYS A 471 -10.30 5.61 22.53
C LYS A 471 -10.80 6.88 21.85
N GLU A 472 -11.85 6.79 21.05
CA GLU A 472 -12.45 7.95 20.37
C GLU A 472 -13.15 8.90 21.35
N GLU A 473 -13.90 8.37 22.31
CA GLU A 473 -14.52 9.16 23.37
C GLU A 473 -13.47 9.88 24.23
N LEU A 474 -12.35 9.22 24.52
CA LEU A 474 -11.22 9.80 25.24
C LEU A 474 -10.52 10.89 24.41
N GLN A 475 -10.34 10.68 23.11
CA GLN A 475 -9.82 11.72 22.21
C GLN A 475 -10.76 12.93 22.14
N ALA A 476 -12.07 12.70 22.04
CA ALA A 476 -13.08 13.77 22.02
C ALA A 476 -13.11 14.54 23.34
N ALA A 477 -13.04 13.85 24.48
CA ALA A 477 -12.96 14.47 25.81
C ALA A 477 -11.68 15.30 25.99
N CYS A 478 -10.53 14.78 25.54
CA CYS A 478 -9.26 15.52 25.53
C CYS A 478 -9.31 16.78 24.64
N ARG A 479 -9.98 16.71 23.48
CA ARG A 479 -10.19 17.89 22.61
C ARG A 479 -11.08 18.93 23.29
N LYS A 480 -12.17 18.50 23.94
CA LYS A 480 -13.04 19.39 24.72
C LYS A 480 -12.29 20.08 25.87
N LEU A 481 -11.42 19.35 26.57
CA LEU A 481 -10.60 19.90 27.65
C LEU A 481 -9.66 21.02 27.16
N LYS A 482 -9.06 20.88 25.97
CA LYS A 482 -8.15 21.89 25.39
C LYS A 482 -8.86 23.20 25.00
N GLY A 483 -10.19 23.20 24.86
CA GLY A 483 -10.97 24.36 24.42
C GLY A 483 -11.85 24.99 25.50
N GLU A 484 -11.95 24.39 26.68
CA GLU A 484 -12.83 24.83 27.76
C GLU A 484 -12.11 25.78 28.74
N LYS A 485 -12.78 26.87 29.14
CA LYS A 485 -12.21 27.91 30.03
C LYS A 485 -12.95 28.06 31.36
N ALA A 486 -14.07 27.36 31.53
CA ALA A 486 -14.84 27.39 32.78
C ALA A 486 -14.41 26.26 33.73
N GLU A 487 -13.96 26.61 34.94
CA GLU A 487 -13.40 25.66 35.94
C GLU A 487 -14.37 24.52 36.32
N ASP A 488 -15.68 24.79 36.47
CA ASP A 488 -16.68 23.75 36.81
C ASP A 488 -16.88 22.73 35.67
N LYS A 489 -16.74 23.15 34.40
CA LYS A 489 -16.83 22.26 33.25
C LYS A 489 -15.54 21.47 33.04
N GLU A 490 -14.41 22.10 33.33
CA GLU A 490 -13.10 21.46 33.28
C GLU A 490 -13.01 20.28 34.28
N GLY A 491 -13.50 20.47 35.51
CA GLY A 491 -13.55 19.42 36.53
C GLY A 491 -14.32 18.18 36.05
N LYS A 492 -15.51 18.39 35.48
CA LYS A 492 -16.36 17.31 34.94
C LYS A 492 -15.71 16.56 33.76
N ILE A 493 -15.03 17.28 32.87
CA ILE A 493 -14.32 16.66 31.74
C ILE A 493 -13.11 15.83 32.23
N ARG A 494 -12.38 16.30 33.25
CA ARG A 494 -11.26 15.56 33.85
C ARG A 494 -11.71 14.28 34.58
N GLU A 495 -12.89 14.29 35.20
CA GLU A 495 -13.51 13.07 35.75
C GLU A 495 -13.92 12.09 34.66
N GLN A 496 -14.53 12.58 33.58
CA GLN A 496 -14.87 11.75 32.42
C GLN A 496 -13.63 11.09 31.80
N ILE A 497 -12.54 11.83 31.62
CA ILE A 497 -11.28 11.26 31.10
C ILE A 497 -10.72 10.19 32.04
N ARG A 498 -10.76 10.41 33.37
CA ARG A 498 -10.32 9.40 34.35
C ARG A 498 -11.15 8.12 34.26
N PHE A 499 -12.47 8.25 34.15
CA PHE A 499 -13.38 7.12 33.99
C PHE A 499 -13.08 6.32 32.71
N LEU A 500 -13.02 6.99 31.55
CA LEU A 500 -12.73 6.37 30.27
C LEU A 500 -11.33 5.71 30.23
N THR A 501 -10.34 6.31 30.92
CA THR A 501 -9.00 5.71 31.02
C THR A 501 -9.01 4.42 31.85
N GLN A 502 -9.79 4.36 32.94
CA GLN A 502 -9.94 3.14 33.74
C GLN A 502 -10.70 2.05 32.98
N GLU A 503 -11.75 2.43 32.24
CA GLU A 503 -12.50 1.52 31.39
C GLU A 503 -11.63 0.95 30.26
N LEU A 504 -10.83 1.79 29.60
CA LEU A 504 -9.90 1.36 28.57
C LEU A 504 -8.90 0.33 29.10
N ARG A 505 -8.31 0.57 30.28
CA ARG A 505 -7.38 -0.38 30.91
C ARG A 505 -8.04 -1.72 31.24
N LYS A 506 -9.30 -1.73 31.66
CA LYS A 506 -10.04 -2.98 31.91
C LYS A 506 -10.28 -3.75 30.62
N LEU A 507 -10.63 -3.06 29.53
CA LEU A 507 -10.86 -3.67 28.23
C LEU A 507 -9.58 -4.20 27.56
N GLU A 508 -8.44 -3.54 27.76
CA GLU A 508 -7.13 -4.00 27.24
C GLU A 508 -6.54 -5.20 28.02
N LEU A 509 -7.16 -5.58 29.15
CA LEU A 509 -6.79 -6.75 29.96
C LEU A 509 -7.69 -7.98 29.72
N LEU A 510 -8.78 -7.83 28.95
CA LEU A 510 -9.73 -8.87 28.56
C LEU A 510 -9.37 -9.44 27.19
#